data_AF-A0A0V8DBN0-F1
#
_entry.id   AF-A0A0V8DBN0-F1
#
_cell.length_a   1.000
_cell.length_b   1.000
_cell.length_c   1.000
_cell.angle_alpha   90.00
_cell.angle_beta   90.00
_cell.angle_gamma   90.00
#
_symmetry.space_group_name_H-M   'P 1'
#
loop_
_entity.id
_entity.type
_entity.pdbx_description
1 polymer ?
#
loop_
_entity_poly.entity_id
_entity_poly.type
_entity_poly.pdbx_seq_one_letter_code
_entity_poly.pdbx_strand_id
1 'polypeptide(L)' 'MCSETLSYYFSTYGNQRIRKISLSESLKNEKEFKNFPIVNEEDILELN' A
#
# COMPACT_ATOMS: atom_id res chain seq x y z
N MET A 1 5.29 9.85 1.37
CA MET A 1 5.35 9.63 -0.08
C MET A 1 6.77 9.90 -0.54
N CYS A 2 7.33 9.10 -1.46
CA CYS A 2 8.67 9.30 -2.01
C CYS A 2 8.57 9.51 -3.52
N SER A 3 9.13 10.61 -4.01
CA SER A 3 9.13 11.03 -5.41
C SER A 3 10.06 10.17 -6.26
N GLU A 4 11.24 9.84 -5.74
CA GLU A 4 12.29 9.11 -6.44
C GLU A 4 11.86 7.68 -6.76
N THR A 5 11.16 7.04 -5.81
CA THR A 5 10.67 5.66 -5.96
C THR A 5 9.19 5.59 -6.34
N LEU A 6 8.54 6.74 -6.57
CA LEU A 6 7.10 6.85 -6.87
C LEU A 6 6.24 5.97 -5.94
N SER A 7 6.51 6.06 -4.64
CA SER A 7 5.96 5.17 -3.63
C SER A 7 5.10 5.93 -2.62
N TYR A 8 3.94 5.36 -2.34
CA TYR A 8 3.03 5.79 -1.30
C TYR A 8 3.08 4.80 -0.14
N TYR A 9 3.24 5.32 1.07
CA TYR A 9 3.32 4.52 2.29
C TYR A 9 2.22 4.98 3.24
N PHE A 10 1.56 4.04 3.91
CA PHE A 10 0.50 4.33 4.86
C PHE A 10 0.34 3.22 5.89
N SER A 11 -0.26 3.57 7.02
CA SER A 11 -0.86 2.66 8.00
C SER A 11 -2.21 3.26 8.40
N THR A 12 -3.05 2.48 9.08
CA THR A 12 -4.32 2.96 9.63
C THR A 12 -4.33 2.81 11.14
N TYR A 13 -5.33 3.42 11.79
CA TYR A 13 -5.50 3.24 13.22
C TYR A 13 -5.74 1.76 13.61
N GLY A 14 -6.47 1.01 12.80
CA GLY A 14 -6.77 -0.40 13.04
C GLY A 14 -5.69 -1.37 12.55
N ASN A 15 -4.66 -0.87 11.84
CA ASN A 15 -3.57 -1.69 11.32
C ASN A 15 -2.27 -0.86 11.27
N GLN A 16 -1.38 -1.12 12.22
CA GLN A 16 -0.12 -0.39 12.39
C GLN A 16 0.96 -0.81 11.40
N ARG A 17 0.80 -1.94 10.70
CA ARG A 17 1.74 -2.37 9.68
C ARG A 17 1.81 -1.34 8.55
N ILE A 18 3.02 -0.84 8.31
CA ILE A 18 3.27 0.06 7.18
C ILE A 18 3.06 -0.70 5.88
N ARG A 19 2.09 -0.26 5.08
CA ARG A 19 1.81 -0.73 3.73
C ARG A 19 2.43 0.21 2.71
N LYS A 20 2.78 -0.33 1.54
CA LYS A 20 3.40 0.40 0.44
C LYS A 20 2.67 0.11 -0.86
N ILE A 21 2.35 1.16 -1.61
CA ILE A 21 1.94 1.08 -3.02
C ILE A 21 3.04 1.76 -3.83
N SER A 22 3.52 1.09 -4.89
CA SER A 22 4.52 1.65 -5.80
C SER A 22 3.89 1.81 -7.17
N LEU A 23 4.10 2.96 -7.81
CA LEU A 23 3.63 3.18 -9.18
C LEU A 23 4.54 2.43 -10.16
N SER A 24 4.25 1.15 -10.39
CA SER A 24 4.94 0.30 -11.36
C SER A 24 4.69 0.76 -12.79
N GLU A 25 5.54 0.36 -13.74
CA GLU A 25 5.31 0.61 -15.17
C GLU A 25 3.98 0.04 -15.66
N SER A 26 3.55 -1.11 -15.13
CA SER A 26 2.23 -1.66 -15.44
C SER A 26 1.07 -0.75 -14.99
N LEU A 27 1.18 -0.13 -13.82
CA LEU A 27 0.16 0.80 -13.31
C LEU A 27 0.21 2.16 -14.01
N LYS A 28 1.37 2.62 -14.50
CA LYS A 28 1.48 3.86 -15.29
C LYS A 28 0.78 3.77 -16.63
N ASN A 29 0.80 2.59 -17.25
CA ASN A 29 0.18 2.34 -18.55
C ASN A 29 -1.30 1.96 -18.45
N GLU A 30 -1.81 1.81 -17.23
CA GLU A 30 -3.21 1.49 -16.98
C GLU A 30 -4.09 2.70 -17.31
N LYS A 31 -5.17 2.45 -18.04
CA LYS A 31 -6.11 3.51 -18.47
C LYS A 31 -7.33 3.58 -17.55
N GLU A 32 -7.62 2.48 -16.86
CA GLU A 32 -8.72 2.40 -15.93
C GLU A 32 -8.27 2.71 -14.50
N PHE A 33 -9.16 3.32 -13.72
CA PHE A 33 -8.89 3.53 -12.31
C PHE A 33 -8.73 2.19 -11.56
N LYS A 34 -7.68 2.07 -10.75
CA LYS A 34 -7.46 0.93 -9.86
C LYS A 34 -7.58 1.36 -8.41
N ASN A 35 -8.36 0.62 -7.64
CA ASN A 35 -8.46 0.76 -6.20
C ASN A 35 -7.64 -0.31 -5.47
N PHE A 36 -7.11 0.05 -4.32
CA PHE A 36 -6.44 -0.88 -3.41
C PHE A 36 -7.20 -0.83 -2.08
N PRO A 37 -8.17 -1.74 -1.86
CA PRO A 37 -9.00 -1.71 -0.65
C PRO A 37 -8.15 -1.95 0.59
N ILE A 38 -8.53 -1.28 1.68
CA ILE A 38 -7.81 -1.36 2.95
C ILE A 38 -8.54 -2.33 3.89
N VAL A 39 -7.79 -3.25 4.48
CA VAL A 39 -8.24 -4.08 5.60
C VAL A 39 -7.81 -3.42 6.89
N ASN A 40 -8.78 -3.17 7.79
CA ASN A 40 -8.56 -2.41 9.01
C ASN A 40 -8.41 -3.28 10.27
N GLU A 41 -8.17 -4.58 10.07
CA GLU A 41 -7.76 -5.53 11.10
C GLU A 41 -6.24 -5.47 11.27
N GLU A 42 -5.76 -5.61 12.49
CA GLU A 42 -4.33 -5.53 12.80
C GLU A 42 -3.57 -6.68 12.15
N ASP A 43 -2.39 -6.38 11.59
CA ASP A 43 -1.56 -7.39 10.92
C ASP A 43 -0.48 -7.86 11.88
N ILE A 44 -0.84 -8.87 12.66
CA ILE A 44 0.00 -9.47 13.71
C ILE A 44 0.86 -10.56 13.07
N LEU A 45 2.18 -10.43 13.20
CA LEU A 45 3.11 -11.49 12.86
C LEU A 45 3.22 -12.47 14.03
N GLU A 46 2.52 -13.60 13.92
CA GLU A 46 2.67 -14.71 14.86
C GLU A 46 4.04 -15.39 14.66
N LEU A 47 4.83 -15.46 15.73
CA LEU A 47 6.18 -16.03 15.69
C LEU A 47 6.24 -17.49 16.12
N ASN A 48 5.17 -18.00 16.76
CA ASN A 48 5.09 -19.35 17.35
C ASN A 48 3.70 -19.96 17.15
#